data_AF-A0A354XF95-F1
#
_entry.id   AF-A0A354XF95-F1
#
_cell.length_a   1.000
_cell.length_b   1.000
_cell.length_c   1.000
_cell.angle_alpha   90.00
_cell.angle_beta   90.00
_cell.angle_gamma   90.00
#
_symmetry.space_group_name_H-M   'P 1'
#
loop_
_entity.id
_entity.type
_entity.pdbx_description
1 polymer ?
#
loop_
_entity_poly.entity_id
_entity_poly.type
_entity_poly.pdbx_seq_one_letter_code
_entity_poly.pdbx_strand_id
1 'polypeptide(L)'
;MNVLLCPDSFKDALGAEEAAKAMAQGIQRAAPNAITQLCPLADGGEGSLDALIAATHAERRTLTVQDALGRPRQAAWGWLSEQRTAFIELAEASGLQHLTHAERSALHTTT
;
A
#
# COMPACT_ATOMS: atom_id res chain seq x y z
N MET A 1 10.04 -18.01 21.09
CA MET A 1 8.83 -17.15 21.06
C MET A 1 8.61 -16.76 19.62
N ASN A 2 7.39 -16.93 19.11
CA ASN A 2 7.04 -16.53 17.74
C ASN A 2 6.12 -15.32 17.82
N VAL A 3 6.42 -14.27 17.06
CA VAL A 3 5.67 -13.01 17.07
C VAL A 3 5.23 -12.69 15.65
N LEU A 4 3.92 -12.62 15.44
CA LEU A 4 3.33 -12.14 14.21
C LEU A 4 3.08 -10.63 14.32
N LEU A 5 3.59 -9.87 13.36
CA LEU A 5 3.52 -8.40 13.34
C LEU A 5 2.55 -7.98 12.26
N CYS A 6 1.34 -7.57 12.67
CA CYS A 6 0.27 -7.15 11.77
C CYS A 6 -0.12 -5.66 11.95
N PRO A 7 0.80 -4.70 11.77
CA PRO A 7 0.45 -3.30 11.86
C PRO A 7 -0.30 -2.81 10.62
N ASP A 8 -1.05 -1.74 10.80
CA ASP A 8 -1.51 -0.85 9.73
C ASP A 8 -0.54 0.34 9.57
N SER A 9 -0.71 1.12 8.51
CA SER A 9 0.04 2.34 8.25
C SER A 9 -0.22 3.42 9.31
N PHE A 10 0.79 4.24 9.55
CA PHE A 10 0.65 5.48 10.29
C PHE A 10 0.46 6.58 9.25
N LYS A 11 -0.79 6.99 9.06
CA LYS A 11 -1.18 7.94 8.01
C LYS A 11 -0.28 9.18 8.00
N ASP A 12 0.21 9.54 6.82
CA ASP A 12 1.13 10.66 6.58
C ASP A 12 2.50 10.56 7.29
N ALA A 13 2.87 9.39 7.82
CA ALA A 13 4.11 9.19 8.56
C ALA A 13 4.91 7.93 8.17
N LEU A 14 4.28 6.75 8.16
CA LEU A 14 4.97 5.47 7.97
C LEU A 14 4.07 4.43 7.31
N GLY A 15 4.56 3.72 6.28
CA GLY A 15 3.84 2.61 5.68
C GLY A 15 3.73 1.41 6.62
N ALA A 16 2.73 0.54 6.41
CA ALA A 16 2.51 -0.65 7.24
C ALA A 16 3.74 -1.59 7.25
N GLU A 17 4.41 -1.75 6.10
CA GLU A 17 5.63 -2.56 6.00
C GLU A 17 6.78 -1.98 6.84
N GLU A 18 6.96 -0.67 6.79
CA GLU A 18 8.01 0.03 7.53
C GLU A 18 7.74 -0.02 9.04
N ALA A 19 6.47 0.11 9.43
CA ALA A 19 6.03 -0.09 10.82
C ALA A 19 6.36 -1.52 11.29
N ALA A 20 6.06 -2.53 10.47
CA ALA A 20 6.34 -3.93 10.80
C ALA A 20 7.86 -4.18 10.95
N LYS A 21 8.69 -3.59 10.08
CA LYS A 21 10.15 -3.65 10.18
C LYS A 21 10.66 -2.98 11.45
N ALA A 22 10.14 -1.80 11.80
CA ALA A 22 10.52 -1.08 13.02
C ALA A 22 10.16 -1.87 14.30
N MET A 23 8.97 -2.49 14.33
CA MET A 23 8.55 -3.37 15.43
C MET A 23 9.48 -4.59 15.55
N ALA A 24 9.80 -5.25 14.43
CA ALA A 24 10.72 -6.39 14.41
C ALA A 24 12.11 -6.04 14.96
N GLN A 25 12.65 -4.88 14.57
CA GLN A 25 13.92 -4.37 15.12
C GLN A 25 13.85 -4.16 16.63
N GLY A 26 12.75 -3.59 17.14
CA GLY A 26 12.53 -3.43 18.57
C GLY A 26 12.51 -4.75 19.34
N ILE A 27 11.79 -5.74 18.79
CA ILE A 27 11.71 -7.08 19.37
C ILE A 27 13.08 -7.76 19.36
N GLN A 28 13.83 -7.69 18.27
CA GLN A 28 15.15 -8.32 18.20
C GLN A 28 16.15 -7.71 19.20
N ARG A 29 16.06 -6.41 19.50
CA ARG A 29 16.88 -5.80 20.54
C ARG A 29 16.56 -6.33 21.94
N ALA A 30 15.29 -6.57 22.25
CA ALA A 30 14.85 -7.02 23.57
C ALA A 30 14.90 -8.55 23.74
N ALA A 31 14.69 -9.30 22.66
CA ALA A 31 14.63 -10.75 22.62
C ALA A 31 15.29 -11.28 21.33
N PRO A 32 16.63 -11.40 21.28
CA PRO A 32 17.38 -11.77 20.08
C PRO A 32 17.05 -13.15 19.48
N ASN A 33 16.42 -14.02 20.28
CA ASN A 33 16.02 -15.37 19.85
C ASN A 33 14.52 -15.44 19.47
N ALA A 34 13.82 -14.31 19.43
CA ALA A 34 12.44 -14.26 18.96
C ALA A 34 12.40 -14.43 17.44
N ILE A 35 11.44 -15.21 16.95
CA ILE A 35 11.18 -15.36 15.52
C ILE A 35 10.03 -14.41 15.20
N THR A 36 10.28 -13.45 14.30
CA THR A 36 9.29 -12.45 13.87
C THR A 36 8.82 -12.73 12.46
N GLN A 37 7.51 -12.75 12.24
CA GLN A 37 6.89 -12.80 10.93
C GLN A 37 6.16 -11.48 10.68
N LEU A 38 6.46 -10.83 9.55
CA LEU A 38 5.83 -9.57 9.16
C LEU A 38 4.60 -9.89 8.30
N CYS A 39 3.47 -9.26 8.63
CA CYS A 39 2.21 -9.40 7.93
C CYS A 39 1.51 -8.02 7.91
N PRO A 40 2.09 -7.02 7.21
CA PRO A 40 1.51 -5.68 7.14
C PRO A 40 0.08 -5.76 6.60
N LEU A 41 -0.82 -5.05 7.26
CA LEU A 41 -2.24 -5.01 6.92
C LEU A 41 -2.59 -3.69 6.24
N ALA A 42 -3.75 -3.70 5.58
CA ALA A 42 -4.41 -2.51 5.08
C ALA A 42 -5.92 -2.72 5.11
N ASP A 43 -6.68 -1.62 5.19
CA ASP A 43 -8.15 -1.61 5.29
C ASP A 43 -8.87 -1.36 3.95
N GLY A 44 -8.12 -1.29 2.85
CA GLY A 44 -8.62 -0.93 1.52
C GLY A 44 -8.31 0.52 1.12
N GLY A 45 -7.72 1.32 2.01
CA GLY A 45 -7.19 2.65 1.71
C GLY A 45 -5.82 2.65 1.02
N GLU A 46 -5.09 3.76 1.20
CA GLU A 46 -3.76 3.97 0.64
C GLU A 46 -2.76 2.91 1.13
N GLY A 47 -1.99 2.32 0.20
CA GLY A 47 -0.98 1.31 0.51
C GLY A 47 -1.53 -0.12 0.63
N SER A 48 -2.83 -0.32 0.35
CA SER A 48 -3.45 -1.65 0.30
C SER A 48 -2.88 -2.51 -0.82
N LEU A 49 -2.54 -1.91 -1.96
CA LEU A 49 -1.93 -2.60 -3.08
C LEU A 49 -0.57 -3.21 -2.69
N ASP A 50 0.25 -2.46 -1.96
CA ASP A 50 1.54 -2.94 -1.47
C ASP A 50 1.38 -4.10 -0.48
N ALA A 51 0.46 -3.96 0.48
CA ALA A 51 0.18 -5.02 1.44
C ALA A 51 -0.29 -6.32 0.75
N LEU A 52 -1.18 -6.22 -0.24
CA LEU A 52 -1.68 -7.37 -0.99
C LEU A 52 -0.59 -8.01 -1.85
N ILE A 53 0.20 -7.22 -2.59
CA ILE A 53 1.31 -7.73 -3.40
C ILE A 53 2.32 -8.47 -2.51
N ALA A 54 2.69 -7.89 -1.37
CA ALA A 54 3.61 -8.50 -0.42
C ALA A 54 3.06 -9.82 0.15
N ALA A 55 1.76 -9.87 0.44
CA ALA A 55 1.12 -11.04 1.04
C ALA A 55 0.85 -12.18 0.04
N THR A 56 0.56 -11.87 -1.23
CA THR A 56 0.13 -12.87 -2.22
C THR A 56 1.15 -13.13 -3.33
N HIS A 57 2.26 -12.39 -3.38
CA HIS A 57 3.21 -12.41 -4.48
C HIS A 57 2.57 -12.08 -5.85
N ALA A 58 1.53 -11.25 -5.85
CA ALA A 58 0.93 -10.77 -7.10
C ALA A 58 1.95 -9.94 -7.90
N GLU A 59 1.90 -10.05 -9.22
CA GLU A 59 2.75 -9.29 -10.10
C GLU A 59 2.33 -7.82 -10.08
N ARG A 60 3.25 -6.91 -9.72
CA ARG A 60 3.02 -5.47 -9.86
C ARG A 60 3.09 -5.08 -11.33
N ARG A 61 2.02 -4.49 -11.85
CA ARG A 61 1.93 -3.98 -13.22
C ARG A 61 1.60 -2.50 -13.21
N THR A 62 1.92 -1.80 -14.29
CA THR A 62 1.56 -0.39 -14.49
C THR A 62 0.82 -0.19 -15.79
N LEU A 63 -0.04 0.83 -15.82
CA LEU A 63 -0.72 1.28 -17.03
C LEU A 63 -0.80 2.81 -17.02
N THR A 64 -0.71 3.43 -18.19
CA THR A 64 -1.02 4.85 -18.34
C THR A 64 -2.53 5.05 -18.31
N VAL A 65 -3.02 5.79 -17.33
CA VAL A 65 -4.42 6.15 -17.12
C VAL A 65 -4.54 7.67 -17.07
N GLN A 66 -5.78 8.17 -16.95
CA GLN A 66 -6.04 9.56 -16.60
C GLN A 66 -6.07 9.68 -15.07
N ASP A 67 -5.43 10.71 -14.52
CA ASP A 67 -5.55 11.05 -13.12
C ASP A 67 -6.86 11.80 -12.82
N ALA A 68 -7.05 12.19 -11.56
CA ALA A 68 -8.24 12.92 -11.13
C ALA A 68 -8.48 14.25 -11.88
N LEU A 69 -7.50 14.82 -12.59
CA LEU A 69 -7.65 16.05 -13.39
C LEU A 69 -7.59 15.78 -14.90
N GLY A 70 -7.69 14.52 -15.33
CA GLY A 70 -7.65 14.13 -16.74
C GLY A 70 -6.24 14.09 -17.35
N ARG A 71 -5.19 14.20 -16.54
CA ARG A 71 -3.79 14.21 -17.00
C ARG A 71 -3.27 12.78 -17.10
N PRO A 72 -2.36 12.46 -18.04
CA PRO A 72 -1.77 11.14 -18.11
C PRO A 72 -0.93 10.82 -16.87
N ARG A 73 -1.13 9.65 -16.27
CA ARG A 73 -0.41 9.14 -15.10
C ARG A 73 -0.14 7.65 -15.26
N GLN A 74 1.03 7.18 -14.81
CA GLN A 74 1.22 5.74 -14.57
C GLN A 74 0.57 5.37 -13.22
N ALA A 75 -0.40 4.46 -13.27
CA ALA A 75 -1.02 3.86 -12.08
C ALA A 75 -0.57 2.40 -11.98
N ALA A 76 -0.23 1.95 -10.77
CA ALA A 76 0.07 0.55 -10.53
C ALA A 76 -1.18 -0.26 -10.14
N TRP A 77 -1.10 -1.56 -10.36
CA TRP A 77 -2.10 -2.55 -9.96
C TRP A 77 -1.44 -3.92 -9.81
N GLY A 78 -2.12 -4.84 -9.11
CA GLY A 78 -1.60 -6.18 -8.81
C GLY A 78 -2.29 -7.25 -9.64
N TRP A 79 -1.53 -8.19 -10.21
CA TRP A 79 -2.06 -9.34 -10.95
C TRP A 79 -1.68 -10.66 -10.29
N LEU A 80 -2.66 -11.35 -9.72
CA LEU A 80 -2.51 -12.69 -9.17
C LEU A 80 -2.99 -13.72 -10.20
N SER A 81 -2.06 -14.21 -11.02
CA SER A 81 -2.35 -15.06 -12.17
C SER A 81 -3.03 -16.38 -11.81
N GLU A 82 -2.57 -17.04 -10.73
CA GLU A 82 -3.10 -18.34 -10.27
C GLU A 82 -4.60 -18.29 -9.94
N GLN A 83 -5.05 -17.17 -9.39
CA GLN A 83 -6.45 -16.95 -8.99
C GLN A 83 -7.21 -16.07 -10.00
N ARG A 84 -6.58 -15.67 -11.10
CA ARG A 84 -7.13 -14.72 -12.09
C ARG A 84 -7.73 -13.46 -11.44
N THR A 85 -7.05 -12.94 -10.42
CA THR A 85 -7.54 -11.84 -9.59
C THR A 85 -6.67 -10.60 -9.80
N ALA A 86 -7.32 -9.44 -9.93
CA ALA A 86 -6.65 -8.15 -10.00
C ALA A 86 -6.89 -7.36 -8.71
N PHE A 87 -5.84 -6.76 -8.17
CA PHE A 87 -5.90 -5.82 -7.06
C PHE A 87 -5.78 -4.40 -7.62
N ILE A 88 -6.79 -3.59 -7.36
CA ILE A 88 -6.89 -2.22 -7.86
C ILE A 88 -7.03 -1.31 -6.64
N GLU A 89 -6.12 -0.35 -6.52
CA GLU A 89 -6.23 0.74 -5.57
C GLU A 89 -6.54 2.01 -6.36
N LEU A 90 -7.73 2.57 -6.21
CA LEU A 90 -8.15 3.75 -6.98
C LEU A 90 -7.20 4.94 -6.77
N ALA A 91 -6.56 5.02 -5.60
CA ALA A 91 -5.64 6.09 -5.26
C ALA A 91 -4.41 6.14 -6.20
N GLU A 92 -4.01 5.02 -6.81
CA GLU A 92 -2.93 4.98 -7.82
C GLU A 92 -3.26 5.79 -9.07
N ALA A 93 -4.55 5.96 -9.40
CA ALA A 93 -5.01 6.80 -10.50
C ALA A 93 -5.48 8.18 -10.00
N SER A 94 -6.40 8.17 -9.04
CA SER A 94 -7.22 9.32 -8.66
C SER A 94 -7.07 9.72 -7.19
N GLY A 95 -5.91 9.40 -6.60
CA GLY A 95 -5.58 9.65 -5.20
C GLY A 95 -5.29 11.12 -4.85
N LEU A 96 -5.68 11.52 -3.64
CA LEU A 96 -5.49 12.88 -3.11
C LEU A 96 -4.00 13.27 -2.98
N GLN A 97 -3.13 12.27 -2.78
CA GLN A 97 -1.68 12.41 -2.69
C GLN A 97 -1.05 12.84 -4.03
N HIS A 98 -1.77 12.74 -5.13
CA HIS A 98 -1.33 13.22 -6.45
C HIS A 98 -1.76 14.65 -6.77
N LEU A 99 -2.50 15.30 -5.87
CA LEU A 99 -2.99 16.66 -6.03
C LEU A 99 -2.29 17.60 -5.04
N THR A 100 -1.84 18.74 -5.55
CA THR A 100 -1.47 19.88 -4.70
C THR A 100 -2.70 20.41 -3.95
N HIS A 101 -2.48 21.14 -2.86
CA HIS A 101 -3.60 21.68 -2.07
C HIS A 101 -4.56 22.56 -2.90
N ALA A 102 -4.04 23.31 -3.87
CA ALA A 102 -4.85 24.18 -4.73
C ALA A 102 -5.70 23.40 -5.75
N GLU A 103 -5.31 22.17 -6.10
CA GLU A 103 -6.01 21.31 -7.05
C GLU A 103 -7.15 20.50 -6.42
N ARG A 104 -7.22 20.44 -5.09
CA ARG A 104 -8.18 19.62 -4.36
C ARG A 104 -9.58 20.25 -4.40
N SER A 105 -10.34 19.93 -5.44
CA SER A 105 -11.74 20.33 -5.59
C SER A 105 -12.61 19.17 -6.07
N ALA A 106 -13.57 18.77 -5.24
CA ALA A 106 -14.52 17.71 -5.58
C ALA A 106 -15.46 18.05 -6.75
N LEU A 107 -15.47 19.31 -7.23
CA LEU A 107 -16.30 19.74 -8.35
C LEU A 107 -15.66 19.49 -9.73
N HIS A 108 -14.35 19.28 -9.78
CA HIS A 108 -13.59 19.20 -11.03
C HIS A 108 -12.80 17.90 -11.17
N THR A 109 -12.74 17.08 -10.11
CA THR A 109 -12.02 15.81 -10.13
C THR A 109 -12.87 14.69 -10.72
N THR A 110 -12.24 13.80 -11.48
CA THR A 110 -12.82 12.54 -11.98
C THR A 110 -12.20 11.33 -11.27
N THR A 111 -12.85 10.17 -11.38
CA THR A 111 -12.31 8.87 -10.95
C THR A 111 -11.68 8.12 -12.10
#